data_AF-A0A366WBU9-F1
#
_entry.id   AF-A0A366WBU9-F1
#
_cell.length_a   1.000
_cell.length_b   1.000
_cell.length_c   1.000
_cell.angle_alpha   90.00
_cell.angle_beta   90.00
_cell.angle_gamma   90.00
#
_symmetry.space_group_name_H-M   'P 1'
#
loop_
_entity.id
_entity.type
_entity.pdbx_description
1 polymer ?
#
loop_
_entity_poly.entity_id
_entity_poly.type
_entity_poly.pdbx_seq_one_letter_code
_entity_poly.pdbx_strand_id
1 'polypeptide(L)'
;MNKLLYILIAIAVIIVIAFFVMGIMSKKGQALGLKEGRLQACMSTDNCVISEVIDNQAATIEPLSFSEPKPVFIDRLTTAINSMGGEVVTSDSSYIASTFTSGVFGFVDDVEFRVTDDQQLHFRSSSRVGRKDFGANKKRIEQLKALLADQ
;
A
#
# COMPACT_ATOMS: atom_id res chain seq x y z
N MET A 1 -14.87 35.44 24.17
CA MET A 1 -14.48 34.12 23.63
C MET A 1 -14.32 33.15 24.79
N ASN A 2 -15.10 32.07 24.84
CA ASN A 2 -15.22 31.24 26.04
C ASN A 2 -13.95 30.40 26.25
N LYS A 3 -13.47 30.24 27.49
CA LYS A 3 -12.28 29.42 27.82
C LYS A 3 -12.32 28.02 27.20
N LEU A 4 -13.52 27.43 27.12
CA LEU A 4 -13.78 26.14 26.46
C LEU A 4 -13.40 26.16 24.96
N LEU A 5 -13.67 27.26 24.24
CA LEU A 5 -13.34 27.36 22.82
C LEU A 5 -11.82 27.34 22.60
N TYR A 6 -11.05 28.03 23.44
CA TYR A 6 -9.59 28.02 23.36
C TYR A 6 -9.00 26.63 23.63
N ILE A 7 -9.57 25.89 24.59
CA ILE A 7 -9.15 24.51 24.88
C ILE A 7 -9.40 23.60 23.67
N LEU A 8 -10.60 23.69 23.07
CA LEU A 8 -10.94 22.90 21.88
C LEU A 8 -10.02 23.21 20.69
N ILE A 9 -9.72 24.49 20.46
CA ILE A 9 -8.78 24.91 19.40
C ILE A 9 -7.37 24.35 19.68
N ALA A 10 -6.89 24.45 20.92
CA ALA A 10 -5.57 23.92 21.29
C ALA A 10 -5.47 22.40 21.06
N ILE A 11 -6.51 21.65 21.46
CA ILE A 11 -6.58 20.20 21.22
C ILE A 11 -6.56 19.91 19.71
N ALA A 12 -7.35 20.63 18.91
CA ALA A 12 -7.37 20.45 17.47
C ALA A 12 -6.00 20.71 16.82
N VAL A 13 -5.30 21.77 17.25
CA VAL A 13 -3.95 22.09 16.78
C VAL A 13 -2.96 20.99 17.14
N ILE A 14 -3.00 20.47 18.38
CA ILE A 14 -2.13 19.36 18.82
C ILE A 14 -2.37 18.11 17.97
N ILE A 15 -3.63 17.78 17.69
CA ILE A 15 -4.00 16.65 16.83
C ILE A 15 -3.40 16.83 15.43
N VAL A 16 -3.58 18.00 14.80
CA VAL A 16 -3.04 18.29 13.48
C VAL A 16 -1.51 18.15 13.46
N ILE A 17 -0.81 18.69 14.46
CA ILE A 17 0.65 18.55 14.59
C ILE A 17 1.04 17.07 14.71
N ALA A 18 0.32 16.28 15.50
CA ALA A 18 0.59 14.86 15.65
C ALA A 18 0.47 14.10 14.31
N PHE A 19 -0.54 14.42 13.48
CA PHE A 19 -0.67 13.83 12.14
C PHE A 19 0.52 14.19 11.22
N PHE A 20 0.99 15.44 11.24
CA PHE A 20 2.19 15.83 10.49
C PHE A 20 3.44 15.08 10.97
N VAL A 21 3.63 14.92 12.28
CA VAL A 21 4.76 14.16 12.84
C VAL A 21 4.70 12.69 12.40
N MET A 22 3.53 12.06 12.49
CA MET A 22 3.36 10.68 12.01
C MET A 22 3.65 10.56 10.50
N GLY A 23 3.24 11.55 9.70
CA GLY A 23 3.59 11.63 8.28
C GLY A 23 5.10 11.61 8.03
N ILE A 24 5.84 12.44 8.76
CA ILE A 24 7.32 12.46 8.72
C ILE A 24 7.91 11.11 9.14
N MET A 25 7.38 10.49 10.20
CA MET A 25 7.84 9.17 10.66
C MET A 25 7.65 8.09 9.60
N SER A 26 6.53 8.13 8.86
CA SER A 26 6.22 7.14 7.82
C SER A 26 7.20 7.14 6.65
N LYS A 27 7.91 8.24 6.42
CA LYS A 27 8.93 8.32 5.35
C LYS A 27 10.15 7.45 5.61
N LYS A 28 10.38 7.03 6.87
CA LYS A 28 11.43 6.08 7.22
C LYS A 28 10.94 4.65 7.00
N GLY A 29 11.87 3.76 6.63
CA GLY A 29 11.58 2.35 6.39
C GLY A 29 11.56 1.99 4.91
N GLN A 30 11.32 0.71 4.65
CA GLN A 30 11.29 0.10 3.33
C GLN A 30 10.22 -0.99 3.33
N ALA A 31 9.79 -1.39 2.13
CA ALA A 31 8.99 -2.58 1.92
C ALA A 31 9.64 -3.80 2.60
N LEU A 32 8.82 -4.73 3.10
CA LEU A 32 9.32 -5.88 3.86
C LEU A 32 10.09 -6.86 2.96
N GLY A 33 9.76 -6.91 1.67
CA GLY A 33 10.32 -7.85 0.72
C GLY A 33 9.65 -9.22 0.81
N LEU A 34 10.09 -10.11 -0.08
CA LEU A 34 9.68 -11.50 -0.03
C LEU A 34 10.40 -12.25 1.10
N LYS A 35 9.66 -13.11 1.80
CA LYS A 35 10.20 -14.10 2.72
C LYS A 35 9.86 -15.48 2.18
N GLU A 36 10.89 -16.30 1.94
CA GLU A 36 10.72 -17.64 1.35
C GLU A 36 9.92 -17.62 0.02
N GLY A 37 10.15 -16.59 -0.80
CA GLY A 37 9.49 -16.43 -2.11
C GLY A 37 8.02 -15.99 -2.04
N ARG A 38 7.50 -15.61 -0.87
CA ARG A 38 6.13 -15.14 -0.66
C ARG A 38 6.10 -13.75 -0.06
N LEU A 39 4.97 -13.06 -0.22
CA LEU A 39 4.71 -11.82 0.52
C LEU A 39 4.74 -12.10 2.03
N GLN A 40 4.98 -11.09 2.84
CA GLN A 40 4.93 -11.21 4.30
C GLN A 40 3.56 -10.81 4.84
N ALA A 41 3.11 -11.43 5.93
CA ALA A 41 1.81 -11.15 6.53
C ALA A 41 1.65 -9.67 6.95
N CYS A 42 0.41 -9.17 6.92
CA CYS A 42 0.06 -7.88 7.50
C CYS A 42 0.19 -7.94 9.03
N MET A 43 0.93 -7.01 9.63
CA MET A 43 1.00 -6.87 11.11
C MET A 43 -0.37 -6.52 11.72
N SER A 44 -1.21 -5.79 10.98
CA SER A 44 -2.58 -5.44 11.33
C SER A 44 -3.42 -5.43 10.06
N THR A 45 -4.64 -5.96 10.08
CA THR A 45 -5.56 -5.92 8.93
C THR A 45 -6.36 -4.61 8.84
N ASP A 46 -6.27 -3.74 9.85
CA ASP A 46 -6.99 -2.45 9.89
C ASP A 46 -6.42 -1.40 8.91
N ASN A 47 -5.17 -1.59 8.46
CA ASN A 47 -4.43 -0.68 7.59
C ASN A 47 -3.54 -1.42 6.58
N CYS A 48 -3.87 -2.69 6.30
CA CYS A 48 -3.13 -3.51 5.35
C CYS A 48 -4.08 -4.48 4.65
N VAL A 49 -3.88 -4.67 3.36
CA VAL A 49 -4.52 -5.72 2.57
C VAL A 49 -3.47 -6.65 1.97
N ILE A 50 -3.83 -7.91 1.81
CA ILE A 50 -2.96 -8.95 1.27
C ILE A 50 -3.80 -9.99 0.52
N SER A 51 -3.29 -10.48 -0.62
CA SER A 51 -3.98 -11.50 -1.42
C SER A 51 -3.51 -12.92 -1.18
N GLU A 52 -2.53 -13.10 -0.32
CA GLU A 52 -2.00 -14.40 0.05
C GLU A 52 -2.50 -14.82 1.43
N VAL A 53 -2.74 -16.12 1.59
CA VAL A 53 -2.93 -16.74 2.89
C VAL A 53 -1.56 -17.10 3.46
N ILE A 54 -1.16 -16.44 4.55
CA ILE A 54 0.16 -16.57 5.19
C ILE A 54 -0.04 -16.63 6.70
N ASP A 55 0.65 -17.54 7.40
CA ASP A 55 0.65 -17.63 8.88
C ASP A 55 -0.76 -17.62 9.52
N ASN A 56 -1.71 -18.36 8.94
CA ASN A 56 -3.14 -18.39 9.33
C ASN A 56 -3.90 -17.05 9.16
N GLN A 57 -3.28 -16.01 8.60
CA GLN A 57 -3.97 -14.81 8.15
C GLN A 57 -4.64 -15.07 6.81
N ALA A 58 -5.95 -14.93 6.78
CA ALA A 58 -6.73 -15.03 5.55
C ALA A 58 -6.42 -13.86 4.59
N ALA A 59 -6.53 -14.13 3.29
CA ALA A 59 -6.47 -13.08 2.28
C ALA A 59 -7.64 -12.09 2.49
N THR A 60 -7.36 -10.81 2.29
CA THR A 60 -8.33 -9.71 2.44
C THR A 60 -8.72 -9.08 1.11
N ILE A 61 -8.05 -9.49 0.04
CA ILE A 61 -8.32 -9.12 -1.35
C ILE A 61 -7.92 -10.27 -2.28
N GLU A 62 -8.64 -10.48 -3.37
CA GLU A 62 -8.28 -11.54 -4.33
C GLU A 62 -6.98 -11.19 -5.08
N PRO A 63 -6.22 -12.18 -5.59
CA PRO A 63 -5.18 -11.92 -6.58
C PRO A 63 -5.78 -11.41 -7.92
N LEU A 64 -4.91 -11.03 -8.85
CA LEU A 64 -5.31 -10.68 -10.23
C LEU A 64 -4.62 -11.65 -11.19
N SER A 65 -5.40 -12.33 -12.02
CA SER A 65 -4.87 -13.14 -13.11
C SER A 65 -4.57 -12.27 -14.34
N PHE A 66 -3.52 -12.61 -15.08
CA PHE A 66 -3.18 -11.99 -16.37
C PHE A 66 -2.90 -13.06 -17.43
N SER A 67 -2.82 -12.67 -18.70
CA SER A 67 -2.70 -13.59 -19.84
C SER A 67 -1.51 -13.31 -20.76
N GLU A 68 -0.85 -12.16 -20.58
CA GLU A 68 0.30 -11.75 -21.38
C GLU A 68 1.61 -12.33 -20.82
N PRO A 69 2.70 -12.35 -21.61
CA PRO A 69 4.00 -12.77 -21.12
C PRO A 69 4.44 -11.94 -19.90
N LYS A 70 4.97 -12.62 -18.87
CA LYS A 70 5.37 -12.02 -17.59
C LYS A 70 6.17 -10.71 -17.69
N PRO A 71 7.19 -10.58 -18.58
CA PRO A 71 7.91 -9.31 -18.72
C PRO A 71 7.02 -8.15 -19.20
N VAL A 72 6.10 -8.42 -20.13
CA VAL A 72 5.17 -7.41 -20.66
C VAL A 72 4.20 -6.97 -19.57
N PHE A 73 3.69 -7.92 -18.78
CA PHE A 73 2.84 -7.63 -17.63
C PHE A 73 3.56 -6.77 -16.57
N ILE A 74 4.84 -7.04 -16.29
CA ILE A 74 5.66 -6.28 -15.34
C ILE A 74 5.84 -4.82 -15.80
N ASP A 75 6.07 -4.59 -17.09
CA ASP A 75 6.16 -3.25 -17.67
C ASP A 75 4.83 -2.51 -17.57
N ARG A 76 3.72 -3.20 -17.85
CA ARG A 76 2.36 -2.65 -17.72
C ARG A 76 2.00 -2.33 -16.27
N LEU A 77 2.32 -3.21 -15.33
CA LEU A 77 2.15 -3.01 -13.90
C LEU A 77 2.95 -1.80 -13.42
N THR A 78 4.21 -1.66 -13.83
CA THR A 78 5.06 -0.51 -13.52
C THR A 78 4.45 0.79 -14.03
N THR A 79 3.92 0.77 -15.26
CA THR A 79 3.23 1.92 -15.85
C THR A 79 1.97 2.30 -15.06
N ALA A 80 1.17 1.30 -14.67
CA ALA A 80 -0.04 1.51 -13.87
C ALA A 80 0.28 2.11 -12.50
N ILE A 81 1.30 1.59 -11.79
CA ILE A 81 1.78 2.12 -10.50
C ILE A 81 2.14 3.61 -10.64
N ASN A 82 2.97 3.95 -11.63
CA ASN A 82 3.41 5.33 -11.85
C ASN A 82 2.24 6.26 -12.22
N SER A 83 1.28 5.78 -13.03
CA SER A 83 0.09 6.56 -13.42
C SER A 83 -0.81 6.91 -12.23
N MET A 84 -0.79 6.09 -11.18
CA MET A 84 -1.51 6.33 -9.93
C MET A 84 -0.73 7.19 -8.93
N GLY A 85 0.46 7.68 -9.31
CA GLY A 85 1.35 8.45 -8.43
C GLY A 85 2.13 7.60 -7.43
N GLY A 86 2.23 6.29 -7.67
CA GLY A 86 3.14 5.42 -6.94
C GLY A 86 4.57 5.55 -7.47
N GLU A 87 5.55 5.28 -6.59
CA GLU A 87 6.97 5.28 -6.94
C GLU A 87 7.52 3.86 -6.80
N VAL A 88 8.01 3.28 -7.89
CA VAL A 88 8.69 1.97 -7.86
C VAL A 88 10.07 2.12 -7.22
N VAL A 89 10.28 1.40 -6.12
CA VAL A 89 11.53 1.41 -5.34
C VAL A 89 12.45 0.26 -5.76
N THR A 90 11.87 -0.91 -6.02
CA THR A 90 12.58 -2.12 -6.45
C THR A 90 11.73 -2.84 -7.48
N SER A 91 12.37 -3.36 -8.53
CA SER A 91 11.72 -4.20 -9.55
C SER A 91 12.66 -5.29 -10.02
N ASP A 92 12.18 -6.52 -10.04
CA ASP A 92 12.82 -7.67 -10.67
C ASP A 92 11.80 -8.50 -11.48
N SER A 93 12.16 -9.70 -11.93
CA SER A 93 11.32 -10.55 -12.78
C SER A 93 10.13 -11.21 -12.07
N SER A 94 10.01 -11.08 -10.75
CA SER A 94 8.99 -11.73 -9.92
C SER A 94 8.45 -10.86 -8.80
N TYR A 95 9.08 -9.71 -8.53
CA TYR A 95 8.76 -8.85 -7.41
C TYR A 95 8.90 -7.37 -7.77
N ILE A 96 7.91 -6.58 -7.34
CA ILE A 96 7.98 -5.12 -7.36
C ILE A 96 7.64 -4.60 -5.96
N ALA A 97 8.47 -3.70 -5.45
CA ALA A 97 8.15 -2.85 -4.31
C ALA A 97 7.92 -1.42 -4.79
N SER A 98 6.86 -0.80 -4.29
CA SER A 98 6.54 0.60 -4.57
C SER A 98 6.05 1.31 -3.32
N THR A 99 6.05 2.65 -3.36
CA THR A 99 5.50 3.47 -2.29
C THR A 99 4.43 4.41 -2.82
N PHE A 100 3.42 4.68 -1.98
CA PHE A 100 2.39 5.68 -2.27
C PHE A 100 2.32 6.67 -1.12
N THR A 101 2.39 7.96 -1.45
CA THR A 101 2.28 9.04 -0.45
C THR A 101 0.89 9.66 -0.50
N SER A 102 0.19 9.65 0.64
CA SER A 102 -1.14 10.22 0.80
C SER A 102 -1.10 11.72 1.12
N GLY A 103 -2.13 12.45 0.67
CA GLY A 103 -2.27 13.92 0.60
C GLY A 103 -1.60 14.80 1.67
N VAL A 104 -2.40 15.53 2.46
CA VAL A 104 -1.92 16.72 3.22
C VAL A 104 -0.85 16.39 4.26
N PHE A 105 -0.91 15.21 4.88
CA PHE A 105 0.03 14.82 5.94
C PHE A 105 1.20 13.98 5.43
N GLY A 106 1.18 13.50 4.18
CA GLY A 106 2.29 12.77 3.58
C GLY A 106 2.54 11.38 4.16
N PHE A 107 1.49 10.60 4.50
CA PHE A 107 1.69 9.21 4.95
C PHE A 107 2.13 8.34 3.80
N VAL A 108 3.20 7.58 4.02
CA VAL A 108 3.73 6.60 3.07
C VAL A 108 3.16 5.22 3.37
N ASP A 109 2.60 4.61 2.33
CA ASP A 109 2.21 3.20 2.29
C ASP A 109 3.21 2.44 1.40
N ASP A 110 3.56 1.22 1.81
CA ASP A 110 4.31 0.28 0.96
C ASP A 110 3.32 -0.60 0.20
N VAL A 111 3.56 -0.77 -1.10
CA VAL A 111 2.78 -1.66 -1.96
C VAL A 111 3.72 -2.60 -2.68
N GLU A 112 3.56 -3.88 -2.36
CA GLU A 112 4.38 -4.98 -2.83
C GLU A 112 3.56 -5.88 -3.74
N PHE A 113 4.24 -6.36 -4.78
CA PHE A 113 3.67 -7.16 -5.84
C PHE A 113 4.52 -8.40 -6.03
N ARG A 114 3.89 -9.57 -6.04
CA ARG A 114 4.55 -10.82 -6.43
C ARG A 114 3.90 -11.34 -7.70
N VAL A 115 4.69 -11.42 -8.77
CA VAL A 115 4.28 -11.93 -10.08
C VAL A 115 4.73 -13.37 -10.20
N THR A 116 3.78 -14.29 -10.32
CA THR A 116 4.03 -15.73 -10.36
C THR A 116 4.13 -16.26 -11.79
N ASP A 117 4.59 -17.50 -11.94
CA ASP A 117 4.71 -18.15 -13.24
C ASP A 117 3.38 -18.74 -13.75
N ASP A 118 2.42 -18.95 -12.85
CA ASP A 118 1.01 -19.31 -13.17
C ASP A 118 0.15 -18.07 -13.49
N GLN A 119 0.79 -16.96 -13.85
CA GLN A 119 0.17 -15.70 -14.27
C GLN A 119 -0.80 -15.11 -13.24
N GLN A 120 -0.41 -15.17 -11.96
CA GLN A 120 -1.08 -14.48 -10.87
C GLN A 120 -0.23 -13.31 -10.37
N LEU A 121 -0.90 -12.20 -10.12
CA LEU A 121 -0.38 -11.06 -9.40
C LEU A 121 -0.94 -11.08 -7.98
N HIS A 122 -0.05 -11.27 -7.00
CA HIS A 122 -0.37 -11.10 -5.60
C HIS A 122 0.05 -9.72 -5.11
N PHE A 123 -0.68 -9.21 -4.13
CA PHE A 123 -0.57 -7.87 -3.59
C PHE A 123 -0.38 -7.90 -2.08
N ARG A 124 0.41 -6.96 -1.56
CA ARG A 124 0.34 -6.46 -0.20
C ARG A 124 0.40 -4.94 -0.23
N SER A 125 -0.61 -4.25 0.29
CA SER A 125 -0.62 -2.79 0.43
C SER A 125 -0.80 -2.44 1.90
N SER A 126 0.18 -1.78 2.51
CA SER A 126 0.25 -1.56 3.95
C SER A 126 0.73 -0.16 4.29
N SER A 127 0.04 0.50 5.23
CA SER A 127 0.55 1.75 5.81
C SER A 127 1.74 1.48 6.74
N ARG A 128 2.78 2.33 6.66
CA ARG A 128 3.96 2.23 7.54
C ARG A 128 3.68 2.66 8.98
N VAL A 129 2.71 3.55 9.16
CA VAL A 129 2.30 4.10 10.46
C VAL A 129 0.79 4.20 10.55
N GLY A 130 0.30 4.44 11.76
CA GLY A 130 -1.13 4.56 12.04
C GLY A 130 -1.79 3.20 12.20
N ARG A 131 -2.96 3.20 12.85
CA ARG A 131 -3.72 1.97 13.12
C ARG A 131 -4.74 1.64 12.04
N LYS A 132 -5.26 2.67 11.36
CA LYS A 132 -6.35 2.55 10.38
C LYS A 132 -6.07 3.46 9.20
N ASP A 133 -6.34 2.96 8.00
CA ASP A 133 -6.14 3.68 6.73
C ASP A 133 -7.47 4.12 6.08
N PHE A 134 -8.60 3.84 6.73
CA PHE A 134 -9.95 4.06 6.22
C PHE A 134 -10.21 3.44 4.83
N GLY A 135 -9.56 2.30 4.55
CA GLY A 135 -9.71 1.55 3.30
C GLY A 135 -8.84 2.07 2.15
N ALA A 136 -7.91 3.00 2.40
CA ALA A 136 -7.03 3.54 1.36
C ALA A 136 -6.23 2.44 0.64
N ASN A 137 -5.67 1.48 1.37
CA ASN A 137 -4.89 0.38 0.78
C ASN A 137 -5.77 -0.53 -0.08
N LYS A 138 -6.97 -0.88 0.39
CA LYS A 138 -7.92 -1.66 -0.41
C LYS A 138 -8.30 -0.92 -1.69
N LYS A 139 -8.71 0.35 -1.58
CA LYS A 139 -9.12 1.17 -2.72
C LYS A 139 -8.01 1.29 -3.75
N ARG A 140 -6.75 1.42 -3.30
CA ARG A 140 -5.58 1.47 -4.19
C ARG A 140 -5.45 0.19 -5.01
N ILE A 141 -5.50 -0.98 -4.38
CA ILE A 141 -5.37 -2.23 -5.12
C ILE A 141 -6.54 -2.41 -6.09
N GLU A 142 -7.77 -2.06 -5.71
CA GLU A 142 -8.91 -2.15 -6.63
C GLU A 142 -8.78 -1.20 -7.84
N GLN A 143 -8.28 0.03 -7.62
CA GLN A 143 -7.99 0.96 -8.72
C GLN A 143 -6.90 0.42 -9.65
N LEU A 144 -5.83 -0.16 -9.10
CA LEU A 144 -4.77 -0.76 -9.88
C LEU A 144 -5.29 -1.95 -10.71
N LYS A 145 -6.12 -2.81 -10.11
CA LYS A 145 -6.79 -3.90 -10.82
C LYS A 145 -7.64 -3.41 -11.98
N ALA A 146 -8.39 -2.32 -11.81
CA ALA A 146 -9.18 -1.73 -12.89
C ALA A 146 -8.30 -1.27 -14.06
N LEU A 147 -7.18 -0.60 -13.79
CA LEU A 147 -6.22 -0.18 -14.83
C LEU A 147 -5.59 -1.36 -15.58
N LEU A 148 -5.44 -2.51 -14.92
CA LEU A 148 -4.85 -3.72 -15.49
C LEU A 148 -5.88 -4.65 -16.16
N ALA A 149 -7.18 -4.46 -15.89
CA ALA A 149 -8.25 -5.25 -16.49
C ALA A 149 -8.67 -4.75 -17.87
N ASP A 150 -8.48 -3.45 -18.15
CA ASP A 150 -8.97 -2.79 -19.36
C ASP A 150 -8.09 -2.98 -20.62
N GLN A 151 -7.08 -3.87 -20.60
CA GLN A 151 -6.21 -4.14 -21.76
C GLN A 151 -5.78 -5.61 -21.86
#